data_AF-A0A5K1C7F2-F1
#
_entry.id   AF-A0A5K1C7F2-F1
#
_cell.length_a   1.000
_cell.length_b   1.000
_cell.length_c   1.000
_cell.angle_alpha   90.00
_cell.angle_beta   90.00
_cell.angle_gamma   90.00
#
_symmetry.space_group_name_H-M   'P 1'
#
loop_
_entity.id
_entity.type
_entity.pdbx_description
1 polymer ?
#
loop_
_entity_poly.entity_id
_entity_poly.type
_entity_poly.pdbx_seq_one_letter_code
_entity_poly.pdbx_strand_id
1 'polypeptide(L)' 'WADKDAYRETLLKLAGLFQKNFEVFLNYKIGKDNSLTEDILAAGPIF' A
#
# COMPACT_ATOMS: atom_id res chain seq x y z
N TRP A 1 19.06 8.10 -8.40
CA TRP A 1 18.91 7.08 -9.46
C TRP A 1 19.33 7.69 -10.77
N ALA A 2 20.37 7.12 -11.38
CA ALA A 2 20.88 7.54 -12.69
C ALA A 2 19.89 7.14 -13.80
N ASP A 3 19.29 5.97 -13.68
CA ASP A 3 18.17 5.52 -14.50
C ASP A 3 16.85 5.87 -13.81
N LYS A 4 16.06 6.75 -14.43
CA LYS A 4 14.78 7.22 -13.89
C LYS A 4 13.64 6.25 -14.19
N ASP A 5 13.74 5.47 -15.25
CA ASP A 5 12.71 4.51 -15.64
C ASP A 5 12.80 3.27 -14.73
N ALA A 6 14.01 2.74 -14.52
CA ALA A 6 14.23 1.64 -13.57
C ALA A 6 13.83 2.03 -12.13
N TYR A 7 14.02 3.31 -11.76
CA TYR A 7 13.53 3.83 -10.48
C TYR A 7 12.00 3.80 -10.39
N ARG A 8 11.31 4.28 -11.44
CA ARG A 8 9.84 4.26 -11.50
C ARG A 8 9.31 2.83 -11.43
N GLU A 9 9.90 1.88 -12.16
CA GLU A 9 9.54 0.47 -12.11
C GLU A 9 9.72 -0.11 -10.70
N THR A 10 10.81 0.26 -10.02
CA THR A 10 11.06 -0.16 -8.64
C THR A 10 9.99 0.38 -7.68
N LEU A 11 9.57 1.64 -7.85
CA LEU A 11 8.49 2.22 -7.06
C LEU A 11 7.16 1.48 -7.28
N LEU A 12 6.79 1.19 -8.54
CA LEU A 12 5.59 0.43 -8.87
C LEU A 12 5.61 -0.99 -8.27
N LYS A 13 6.77 -1.64 -8.29
CA LYS A 13 6.95 -2.96 -7.66
C LYS A 13 6.79 -2.91 -6.15
N LEU A 14 7.44 -1.95 -5.49
CA LEU A 14 7.38 -1.78 -4.04
C LEU A 14 5.95 -1.51 -3.55
N ALA A 15 5.25 -0.68 -4.30
CA ALA A 15 3.84 -0.41 -4.16
C ALA A 15 2.95 -1.65 -4.21
N GLY A 16 3.10 -2.47 -5.24
CA GLY A 16 2.35 -3.73 -5.36
C GLY A 16 2.64 -4.68 -4.20
N LEU A 17 3.89 -4.71 -3.70
CA LEU A 17 4.25 -5.48 -2.51
C LEU A 17 3.56 -4.93 -1.26
N PHE A 18 3.51 -3.62 -1.07
CA PHE A 18 2.79 -2.99 0.04
C PHE A 18 1.31 -3.36 0.02
N GLN A 19 0.64 -3.18 -1.12
CA GLN A 19 -0.78 -3.48 -1.27
C GLN A 19 -1.07 -4.96 -0.97
N LYS A 20 -0.34 -5.89 -1.60
CA LYS A 20 -0.51 -7.33 -1.39
C LYS A 20 -0.30 -7.73 0.07
N ASN A 21 0.68 -7.14 0.73
CA ASN A 21 0.91 -7.39 2.16
C ASN A 21 -0.21 -6.81 3.03
N PHE A 22 -0.77 -5.65 2.65
CA PHE A 22 -1.77 -4.95 3.45
C PHE A 22 -3.19 -5.55 3.32
N GLU A 23 -3.50 -6.18 2.20
CA GLU A 23 -4.81 -6.80 1.92
C GLU A 23 -5.30 -7.76 3.01
N VAL A 24 -4.41 -8.49 3.67
CA VAL A 24 -4.78 -9.42 4.76
C VAL A 24 -5.35 -8.71 5.99
N PHE A 25 -5.04 -7.43 6.17
CA PHE A 25 -5.50 -6.62 7.30
C PHE A 25 -6.84 -5.94 7.03
N LEU A 26 -7.36 -5.94 5.79
CA LEU A 26 -8.63 -5.28 5.44
C LEU A 26 -9.84 -5.81 6.22
N ASN A 27 -9.77 -7.07 6.65
CA ASN A 27 -10.82 -7.70 7.46
C ASN A 27 -10.52 -7.67 8.97
N TYR A 28 -9.36 -7.11 9.36
CA TYR A 28 -8.96 -6.99 10.76
C TYR A 28 -9.49 -5.70 11.37
N LYS A 29 -10.33 -5.85 12.41
CA LYS A 29 -10.94 -4.74 13.14
C LYS A 29 -10.03 -4.27 14.26
N ILE A 30 -9.52 -3.05 14.14
CA ILE A 30 -8.87 -2.34 15.23
C ILE A 30 -9.91 -1.39 15.84
N GLY A 31 -10.49 -1.80 16.96
CA GLY A 31 -11.58 -1.03 17.60
C GLY A 31 -12.96 -1.56 17.20
N LYS A 32 -13.90 -0.66 16.89
CA LYS A 32 -15.32 -1.01 16.67
C LYS A 32 -15.66 -1.37 15.21
N ASP A 33 -14.85 -0.93 14.25
CA ASP A 33 -15.07 -1.11 12.81
C ASP A 33 -13.73 -1.19 12.04
N ASN A 34 -13.79 -1.09 10.71
CA ASN A 34 -12.64 -1.19 9.81
C ASN A 34 -12.10 0.18 9.37
N SER A 35 -12.63 1.29 9.89
CA SER A 35 -12.35 2.64 9.40
C SER A 35 -10.85 2.97 9.37
N LEU A 36 -10.13 2.64 10.45
CA LEU A 36 -8.68 2.86 10.52
C LEU A 36 -7.92 2.12 9.41
N THR A 37 -8.29 0.88 9.11
CA THR A 37 -7.62 0.10 8.07
C THR A 37 -7.92 0.67 6.68
N GLU A 38 -9.14 1.15 6.45
CA GLU A 38 -9.53 1.83 5.22
C GLU A 38 -8.77 3.16 5.04
N ASP A 39 -8.63 3.95 6.11
CA ASP A 39 -7.87 5.20 6.11
C ASP A 39 -6.38 4.95 5.80
N ILE A 40 -5.78 3.89 6.38
CA ILE A 40 -4.39 3.51 6.09
C ILE A 40 -4.23 3.07 4.64
N LEU A 41 -5.18 2.28 4.11
CA LEU A 41 -5.14 1.86 2.71
C LEU A 41 -5.23 3.07 1.77
N ALA A 42 -6.13 4.03 2.06
CA ALA A 42 -6.31 5.24 1.27
C ALA A 42 -5.10 6.18 1.32
N ALA A 43 -4.34 6.18 2.42
CA ALA A 43 -3.07 6.89 2.55
C ALA A 43 -1.86 6.13 1.98
N GLY A 44 -2.08 4.91 1.46
CA GLY A 44 -1.06 4.08 0.84
C GLY A 44 -0.50 4.65 -0.46
N PRO A 45 0.48 3.97 -1.07
CA PRO A 45 1.11 4.48 -2.30
C PRO A 45 0.09 4.59 -3.46
N ILE A 46 0.10 5.74 -4.15
CA ILE A 46 -0.77 6.06 -5.31
C ILE A 46 0.11 6.12 -6.57
N PHE A 47 -0.31 5.48 -7.67
CA PHE A 47 0.45 5.42 -8.94
C PHE A 47 -0.30 6.06 -10.09
#